data_AF-A0A1I0PDV3-F1
#
_entry.id   AF-A0A1I0PDV3-F1
#
_cell.length_a   1.000
_cell.length_b   1.000
_cell.length_c   1.000
_cell.angle_alpha   90.00
_cell.angle_beta   90.00
_cell.angle_gamma   90.00
#
_symmetry.space_group_name_H-M   'P 1'
#
loop_
_entity.id
_entity.type
_entity.pdbx_description
1 polymer ?
#
loop_
_entity_poly.entity_id
_entity_poly.type
_entity_poly.pdbx_seq_one_letter_code
_entity_poly.pdbx_strand_id
1 'polypeptide(L)'
;MKRELKCLRCDQQMEYMKSEKIQLGQTGYFWGNLSNLTAGALEVDIYICNTCGKIEFFQAEEQEDIDHIAQRVCPRCGKLHDMDYPKCPFCKYNFLVDEQL
;
A
#
# COMPACT_ATOMS: atom_id res chain seq x y z
N MET A 1 1.59 -5.22 1.98
CA MET A 1 2.42 -6.46 1.84
C MET A 1 1.80 -7.57 2.70
N LYS A 2 1.77 -8.85 2.25
CA LYS A 2 1.20 -9.93 3.09
C LYS A 2 2.16 -10.28 4.24
N ARG A 3 1.64 -10.32 5.47
CA ARG A 3 2.41 -10.59 6.70
C ARG A 3 2.36 -12.09 7.03
N GLU A 4 3.47 -12.65 7.51
CA GLU A 4 3.48 -13.97 8.13
C GLU A 4 3.15 -13.83 9.62
N LEU A 5 2.03 -14.42 10.05
CA LEU A 5 1.50 -14.23 11.39
C LEU A 5 1.26 -15.58 12.08
N LYS A 6 1.60 -15.65 13.36
CA LYS A 6 1.21 -16.73 14.26
C LYS A 6 0.06 -16.29 15.16
N CYS A 7 -0.92 -17.17 15.34
CA CYS A 7 -2.04 -16.95 16.22
C CYS A 7 -1.58 -16.87 17.68
N LEU A 8 -1.68 -15.69 18.30
CA LEU A 8 -1.29 -15.49 19.70
C LEU A 8 -2.06 -16.36 20.72
N ARG A 9 -3.16 -17.01 20.30
CA ARG A 9 -3.95 -17.91 21.17
C ARG A 9 -3.48 -19.37 21.13
N CYS A 10 -3.01 -19.87 19.98
CA CYS A 10 -2.69 -21.30 19.82
C CYS A 10 -1.38 -21.57 19.05
N ASP A 11 -0.60 -20.53 18.78
CA ASP A 11 0.69 -20.50 18.06
C ASP A 11 0.68 -21.03 16.62
N GLN A 12 -0.50 -21.32 16.05
CA GLN A 12 -0.62 -21.81 14.67
C GLN A 12 -0.53 -20.68 13.64
N GLN A 13 -0.03 -21.01 12.44
CA GLN A 13 0.05 -20.06 11.34
C GLN A 13 -1.36 -19.53 10.98
N MET A 14 -1.47 -18.21 10.84
CA MET A 14 -2.70 -17.57 10.39
C MET A 14 -2.71 -17.41 8.87
N GLU A 15 -3.90 -17.51 8.28
CA GLU A 15 -4.15 -17.34 6.86
C GLU A 15 -4.65 -15.92 6.59
N TYR A 16 -4.09 -15.27 5.57
CA TYR A 16 -4.65 -14.03 5.04
C TYR A 16 -5.95 -14.33 4.30
N MET A 17 -7.05 -13.69 4.71
CA MET A 17 -8.34 -13.85 4.07
C MET A 17 -8.55 -12.82 2.95
N LYS A 18 -8.65 -11.54 3.30
CA LYS A 18 -8.92 -10.43 2.38
C LYS A 18 -8.68 -9.08 3.03
N SER A 19 -8.62 -8.03 2.21
CA SER A 19 -8.79 -6.65 2.65
C SER A 19 -10.26 -6.25 2.54
N GLU A 20 -10.78 -5.52 3.51
CA GLU A 20 -12.18 -5.07 3.52
C GLU A 20 -12.33 -3.69 4.15
N LYS A 21 -13.31 -2.92 3.64
CA LYS A 21 -13.68 -1.62 4.20
C LYS A 21 -14.78 -1.80 5.23
N ILE A 22 -14.42 -1.71 6.50
CA ILE A 22 -15.37 -1.76 7.61
C ILE A 22 -15.97 -0.36 7.79
N GLN A 23 -17.29 -0.25 7.56
CA GLN A 23 -18.02 1.00 7.79
C GLN A 23 -18.12 1.29 9.29
N LEU A 24 -17.67 2.46 9.71
CA LEU A 24 -17.65 2.84 11.13
C LEU A 24 -19.01 3.40 11.62
N GLY A 25 -19.94 3.69 10.70
CA GLY A 25 -21.27 4.21 11.01
C GLY A 25 -22.36 3.13 11.06
N GLN A 26 -23.23 3.19 12.07
CA GLN A 26 -24.44 2.35 12.13
C GLN A 26 -25.53 2.88 11.18
N THR A 27 -25.86 2.16 10.11
CA THR A 27 -27.03 2.49 9.28
C THR A 27 -28.26 1.76 9.84
N GLY A 28 -28.94 2.38 10.80
CA GLY A 28 -30.22 1.86 11.31
C GLY A 28 -31.36 2.16 10.34
N TYR A 29 -32.09 1.12 9.90
CA TYR A 29 -33.12 1.15 8.84
C TYR A 29 -34.38 1.99 9.14
N PHE A 30 -34.49 2.59 10.34
CA PHE A 30 -35.71 3.31 10.72
C PHE A 30 -35.51 4.78 11.12
N TRP A 31 -34.33 5.21 11.60
CA TRP A 31 -34.05 6.60 12.00
C TRP A 31 -32.53 6.94 11.95
N GLY A 32 -31.77 6.35 11.03
CA GLY A 32 -30.32 6.48 10.98
C GLY A 32 -29.84 7.87 10.55
N ASN A 33 -29.32 8.63 11.51
CA ASN A 33 -28.59 9.91 11.38
C ASN A 33 -27.84 10.08 10.05
N LEU A 34 -28.14 11.17 9.32
CA LEU A 34 -27.35 11.66 8.18
C LEU A 34 -25.87 11.90 8.56
N SER A 35 -25.60 12.04 9.87
CA SER A 35 -24.27 12.16 10.48
C SER A 35 -23.40 10.90 10.40
N ASN A 36 -23.97 9.72 10.15
CA ASN A 36 -23.20 8.47 10.06
C ASN A 36 -22.51 8.28 8.70
N LEU A 37 -22.86 9.09 7.70
CA LEU A 37 -22.17 9.12 6.40
C LEU A 37 -20.78 9.77 6.47
N THR A 38 -20.49 10.56 7.51
CA THR A 38 -19.17 11.19 7.72
C THR A 38 -18.26 10.36 8.64
N ALA A 39 -18.70 9.21 9.15
CA ALA A 39 -17.92 8.37 10.05
C ALA A 39 -16.73 7.67 9.38
N GLY A 40 -16.66 7.70 8.04
CA GLY A 40 -15.58 7.08 7.26
C GLY A 40 -15.65 5.55 7.26
N ALA A 41 -14.71 4.95 6.53
CA ALA A 41 -14.53 3.51 6.46
C ALA A 41 -13.09 3.16 6.83
N LEU A 42 -12.90 2.12 7.63
CA LEU A 42 -11.58 1.60 7.97
C LEU A 42 -11.24 0.47 7.00
N GLU A 43 -10.22 0.67 6.18
CA GLU A 43 -9.68 -0.39 5.34
C GLU A 43 -8.73 -1.25 6.17
N VAL A 44 -9.03 -2.54 6.23
CA VAL A 44 -8.27 -3.50 7.05
C VAL A 44 -7.92 -4.75 6.27
N ASP A 45 -6.75 -5.30 6.55
CA ASP A 45 -6.38 -6.67 6.21
C ASP A 45 -6.87 -7.62 7.30
N ILE A 46 -7.54 -8.70 6.88
CA ILE A 46 -8.15 -9.70 7.77
C ILE A 46 -7.34 -10.99 7.72
N TYR A 47 -6.91 -11.47 8.88
CA TYR A 47 -6.24 -12.76 9.04
C TYR A 47 -7.06 -13.69 9.96
N ILE A 48 -7.14 -14.97 9.60
CA ILE A 48 -7.93 -15.98 10.33
C ILE A 48 -7.04 -17.14 10.76
N CYS A 49 -7.17 -17.57 12.01
CA CYS A 49 -6.62 -18.82 12.49
C CYS A 49 -7.64 -19.95 12.30
N ASN A 50 -7.40 -20.83 11.33
CA ASN A 50 -8.27 -21.95 11.03
C ASN A 50 -8.31 -23.05 12.11
N THR A 51 -7.42 -22.98 13.12
CA THR A 51 -7.41 -23.94 14.24
C THR A 51 -8.35 -23.54 15.37
N CYS A 52 -8.37 -22.26 15.76
CA CYS A 52 -9.13 -21.80 16.94
C CYS A 52 -10.15 -20.69 16.65
N GLY A 53 -10.28 -20.27 15.38
CA GLY A 53 -11.22 -19.24 14.95
C GLY A 53 -10.83 -17.80 15.34
N LYS A 54 -9.59 -17.56 15.81
CA LYS A 54 -9.13 -16.20 16.11
C LYS A 54 -9.05 -15.39 14.81
N ILE A 55 -9.58 -14.18 14.83
CA ILE A 55 -9.47 -13.21 13.73
C ILE A 55 -8.59 -12.05 14.21
N GLU A 56 -7.75 -11.54 13.32
CA GLU A 56 -6.96 -10.32 13.51
C GLU A 56 -7.23 -9.34 12.37
N PHE A 57 -7.48 -8.09 12.75
CA PHE A 57 -7.60 -6.97 11.83
C PHE A 57 -6.36 -6.12 11.95
N PHE A 58 -5.78 -5.77 10.81
CA PHE A 58 -4.73 -4.79 10.74
C PHE A 58 -5.17 -3.66 9.83
N GLN A 59 -4.84 -2.43 10.18
CA GLN A 59 -4.97 -1.33 9.23
C GLN A 59 -4.23 -1.73 7.95
N ALA A 60 -4.93 -1.64 6.81
CA ALA A 60 -4.28 -1.79 5.53
C ALA A 60 -3.21 -0.71 5.48
N GLU A 61 -1.95 -1.12 5.30
CA GLU A 61 -0.93 -0.15 4.92
C GLU A 61 -1.44 0.45 3.60
N GLU A 62 -1.72 1.76 3.59
CA GLU A 62 -1.61 2.50 2.34
C GLU A 62 -0.25 2.04 1.80
N GLN A 63 -0.22 1.48 0.59
CA GLN A 63 1.02 1.59 -0.14
C GLN A 63 1.26 3.09 -0.16
N GLU A 64 2.12 3.57 0.74
CA GLU A 64 2.94 4.70 0.43
C GLU A 64 3.52 4.26 -0.92
N ASP A 65 2.97 4.82 -1.98
CA ASP A 65 3.67 4.95 -3.23
C ASP A 65 4.92 5.72 -2.83
N ILE A 66 5.93 4.98 -2.32
CA ILE A 66 7.27 5.47 -2.11
C ILE A 66 7.63 5.94 -3.50
N ASP A 67 7.53 7.26 -3.68
CA ASP A 67 7.63 8.00 -4.93
C ASP A 67 8.11 7.10 -6.06
N HIS A 68 7.20 6.61 -6.90
CA HIS A 68 7.60 6.00 -8.16
C HIS A 68 8.16 7.13 -9.04
N ILE A 69 9.37 7.60 -8.71
CA ILE A 69 10.12 8.55 -9.50
C ILE A 69 10.30 7.86 -10.85
N ALA A 70 9.75 8.49 -11.89
CA ALA A 70 9.86 7.99 -13.25
C ALA A 70 11.32 7.62 -13.54
N GLN A 71 11.56 6.48 -14.18
CA GLN A 71 12.91 6.04 -14.53
C GLN A 71 13.20 6.32 -16.00
N ARG A 72 14.45 6.65 -16.32
CA ARG A 72 14.95 6.87 -17.69
C ARG A 72 16.15 5.97 -17.99
N VAL A 73 16.30 5.57 -19.25
CA VAL A 73 17.51 4.92 -19.76
C VAL A 73 18.47 5.99 -20.26
N CYS A 74 19.71 6.00 -19.77
CA CYS A 74 20.71 6.94 -20.27
C CYS A 74 21.09 6.60 -21.72
N PRO A 75 20.99 7.52 -22.70
CA PRO A 75 21.30 7.24 -24.10
C PRO A 75 22.79 6.98 -24.35
N ARG A 76 23.66 7.44 -23.44
CA ARG A 76 25.12 7.23 -23.56
C ARG A 76 25.57 5.87 -23.05
N CYS A 77 25.04 5.41 -21.91
CA CYS A 77 25.54 4.18 -21.26
C CYS A 77 24.51 3.06 -21.11
N GLY A 78 23.25 3.30 -21.48
CA GLY A 78 22.18 2.31 -21.48
C GLY A 78 21.66 1.91 -20.08
N LYS A 79 22.16 2.50 -19.00
CA LYS A 79 21.71 2.17 -17.64
C LYS A 79 20.41 2.88 -17.29
N LEU A 80 19.52 2.17 -16.61
CA LEU A 80 18.26 2.67 -16.04
C LEU A 80 18.52 3.37 -14.71
N HIS A 81 17.93 4.55 -14.48
CA HIS A 81 17.97 5.27 -13.21
C HIS A 81 16.81 6.26 -13.08
N ASP A 82 16.61 6.80 -11.87
CA ASP A 82 15.55 7.75 -11.55
C ASP A 82 15.71 9.10 -12.29
N MET A 83 14.60 9.71 -12.69
CA MET A 83 14.57 10.92 -13.52
C MET A 83 14.84 12.23 -12.77
N ASP A 84 15.05 12.20 -11.46
CA ASP A 84 15.27 13.38 -10.64
C ASP A 84 16.66 14.04 -10.83
N TYR A 85 17.64 13.30 -11.36
CA TYR A 85 19.02 13.80 -11.48
C TYR A 85 19.32 14.44 -12.85
N PRO A 86 19.92 15.64 -12.91
CA PRO A 86 20.23 16.34 -14.17
C PRO A 86 21.36 15.68 -14.98
N LYS A 87 22.07 14.72 -14.39
CA LYS A 87 23.15 13.94 -15.02
C LYS A 87 22.99 12.44 -14.78
N CYS A 88 23.46 11.60 -15.69
CA CYS A 88 23.48 10.16 -15.44
C CYS A 88 24.39 9.85 -14.23
N PRO A 89 23.91 9.15 -13.18
CA PRO A 89 24.72 8.88 -11.99
C PRO A 89 25.95 8.02 -12.31
N PHE A 90 25.86 7.19 -13.36
CA PHE A 90 26.89 6.25 -13.77
C PHE A 90 27.94 6.81 -14.75
N CYS A 91 27.53 7.62 -15.73
CA CYS A 91 28.44 8.10 -16.79
C CYS A 91 28.52 9.64 -16.90
N LYS A 92 27.81 10.36 -16.04
CA LYS A 92 27.77 11.84 -15.95
C LYS A 92 27.28 12.57 -17.20
N TYR A 93 26.68 11.84 -18.15
CA TYR A 93 25.94 12.40 -19.28
C TYR A 93 24.94 13.45 -18.81
N ASN A 94 24.88 14.61 -19.46
CA ASN A 94 24.05 15.74 -19.03
C ASN A 94 22.75 15.78 -19.82
N PHE A 95 21.62 15.60 -19.14
CA PHE A 95 20.32 15.58 -19.80
C PHE A 95 19.83 16.98 -20.19
N LEU A 96 20.30 18.03 -19.52
CA LEU A 96 19.83 19.42 -19.74
C LEU A 96 20.38 20.07 -21.02
N VAL A 97 21.47 19.54 -21.57
CA VAL A 97 22.13 20.10 -22.77
C VAL A 97 21.51 19.54 -24.04
N ASP A 98 20.99 18.31 -23.98
CA ASP A 98 20.51 17.58 -25.16
C ASP A 98 18.99 17.66 -25.35
N GLU A 99 18.22 18.20 -24.40
CA GLU A 99 16.76 18.50 -24.51
C GLU A 99 16.46 19.83 -25.25
N GLN A 100 17.47 20.52 -25.78
CA GLN A 100 17.35 21.82 -26.48
C GLN A 100 17.45 21.74 -28.02
N LEU A 101 17.29 20.55 -28.60
CA LEU A 101 17.30 20.30 -30.06
C LEU A 101 15.97 19.72 -30.55
#